data_AF-A0A9X8VID8-F1
#
_entry.id   AF-A0A9X8VID8-F1
#
_cell.length_a   1.000
_cell.length_b   1.000
_cell.length_c   1.000
_cell.angle_alpha   90.00
_cell.angle_beta   90.00
_cell.angle_gamma   90.00
#
_symmetry.space_group_name_H-M   'P 1'
#
loop_
_entity.id
_entity.type
_entity.pdbx_description
1 polymer ?
#
loop_
_entity_poly.entity_id
_entity_poly.type
_entity_poly.pdbx_seq_one_letter_code
_entity_poly.pdbx_strand_id
1 'polypeptide(L)'
;MIDKGQMLSRHDFSKVNWGILAAAALLFSVGAALLVLPLLSSIDESQVITLLQAGAGTILLGCTLLALRHYLRPALTYRLYEHGVRVFDSHHHKERFIPFEKISDIYRFR
;
A
#
# COMPACT_ATOMS: atom_id res chain seq x y z
N MET A 1 22.15 15.80 -18.45
CA MET A 1 21.70 15.06 -17.24
C MET A 1 21.65 16.07 -16.11
N ILE A 2 20.50 16.33 -15.49
CA ILE A 2 20.42 17.34 -14.41
C ILE A 2 21.19 16.80 -13.21
N ASP A 3 22.17 17.54 -12.71
CA ASP A 3 22.86 17.21 -11.48
C ASP A 3 21.91 17.43 -10.30
N LYS A 4 21.55 16.35 -9.62
CA LYS A 4 20.63 16.37 -8.49
C LYS A 4 21.39 16.49 -7.16
N GLY A 5 22.69 16.20 -7.15
CA GLY A 5 23.49 16.00 -5.92
C GLY A 5 23.06 14.79 -5.09
N GLN A 6 23.58 14.69 -3.86
CA GLN A 6 23.28 13.59 -2.95
C GLN A 6 21.81 13.66 -2.46
N MET A 7 21.22 12.48 -2.23
CA MET A 7 19.88 12.39 -1.66
C MET A 7 19.95 12.62 -0.15
N LEU A 8 19.26 13.65 0.33
CA LEU A 8 19.31 14.10 1.73
C LEU A 8 18.20 13.51 2.58
N SER A 9 17.00 13.34 2.02
CA SER A 9 15.86 12.81 2.79
C SER A 9 14.84 12.10 1.92
N ARG A 10 14.31 10.99 2.46
CA ARG A 10 13.22 10.21 1.89
C ARG A 10 12.02 10.31 2.82
N HIS A 11 11.02 11.11 2.44
CA HIS A 11 9.73 11.05 3.12
C HIS A 11 8.86 10.04 2.37
N ASP A 12 9.04 8.77 2.71
CA ASP A 12 8.13 7.72 2.26
C ASP A 12 7.06 7.54 3.34
N PHE A 13 5.77 7.68 2.99
CA PHE A 13 4.63 7.47 3.89
C PHE A 13 4.42 5.96 4.23
N SER A 14 5.51 5.22 4.28
CA SER A 14 5.61 3.76 4.25
C SER A 14 5.03 3.06 5.49
N LYS A 15 5.05 3.67 6.68
CA LYS A 15 4.71 2.94 7.93
C LYS A 15 3.25 2.47 7.99
N VAL A 16 2.29 3.31 7.60
CA VAL A 16 0.85 2.94 7.58
C VAL A 16 0.58 1.85 6.52
N ASN A 17 1.33 1.89 5.43
CA ASN A 17 1.22 0.97 4.31
C ASN A 17 1.59 -0.48 4.68
N TRP A 18 2.49 -0.65 5.67
CA TRP A 18 2.92 -1.96 6.17
C TRP A 18 1.86 -2.62 7.05
N GLY A 19 1.15 -1.85 7.89
CA GLY A 19 0.09 -2.38 8.75
C GLY A 19 -1.07 -2.98 7.94
N ILE A 20 -1.52 -2.27 6.90
CA ILE A 20 -2.60 -2.76 6.02
C ILE A 20 -2.16 -3.99 5.24
N LEU A 21 -0.90 -4.03 4.79
CA LEU A 21 -0.36 -5.19 4.07
C LEU A 21 -0.27 -6.42 4.99
N ALA A 22 0.18 -6.25 6.24
CA ALA A 22 0.23 -7.32 7.22
C ALA A 22 -1.16 -7.85 7.56
N ALA A 23 -2.15 -6.97 7.75
CA ALA A 23 -3.54 -7.36 8.00
C ALA A 23 -4.14 -8.13 6.81
N ALA A 24 -3.92 -7.67 5.58
CA ALA A 24 -4.35 -8.38 4.37
C ALA A 24 -3.70 -9.77 4.26
N ALA A 25 -2.39 -9.87 4.53
CA ALA A 25 -1.68 -11.14 4.51
C ALA A 25 -2.23 -12.13 5.55
N LEU A 26 -2.55 -11.66 6.77
CA LEU A 26 -3.18 -12.49 7.78
C LEU A 26 -4.57 -12.97 7.36
N LEU A 27 -5.40 -12.10 6.78
CA LEU A 27 -6.72 -12.48 6.28
C LEU A 27 -6.66 -13.51 5.17
N PHE A 28 -5.70 -13.40 4.25
CA PHE A 28 -5.50 -14.42 3.22
C PHE A 28 -5.01 -15.74 3.80
N SER A 29 -4.09 -15.71 4.76
CA SER A 29 -3.61 -16.93 5.43
C SER A 29 -4.75 -17.64 6.18
N VAL A 30 -5.56 -16.89 6.93
CA VAL A 30 -6.72 -17.43 7.65
C VAL A 30 -7.79 -17.93 6.67
N GLY A 31 -8.11 -17.16 5.64
CA GLY A 31 -9.09 -17.57 4.63
C GLY A 31 -8.67 -18.81 3.87
N ALA A 32 -7.40 -18.91 3.47
CA ALA A 32 -6.85 -20.11 2.85
C ALA A 32 -6.91 -21.32 3.78
N ALA A 33 -6.57 -21.15 5.07
CA ALA A 33 -6.68 -22.22 6.05
C ALA A 33 -8.13 -22.72 6.20
N LEU A 34 -9.11 -21.80 6.24
CA LEU A 34 -10.54 -22.14 6.32
C LEU A 34 -11.04 -22.88 5.08
N LEU A 35 -10.51 -22.58 3.89
CA LEU A 35 -10.85 -23.29 2.66
C LEU A 35 -10.22 -24.69 2.57
N VAL A 36 -9.04 -24.88 3.17
CA VAL A 36 -8.31 -26.16 3.13
C VAL A 36 -8.75 -27.11 4.25
N LEU A 37 -9.20 -26.59 5.39
CA LEU A 37 -9.63 -27.38 6.55
C LEU A 37 -10.64 -28.50 6.22
N PRO A 38 -11.69 -28.25 5.40
CA PRO A 38 -12.67 -29.28 5.01
C PRO A 38 -12.07 -30.44 4.21
N LEU A 39 -10.97 -30.21 3.48
CA LEU A 39 -10.30 -31.26 2.69
C LEU A 39 -9.50 -32.23 3.56
N LEU A 40 -9.10 -31.79 4.75
CA LEU A 40 -8.24 -32.52 5.69
C LEU A 40 -9.02 -33.24 6.79
N SER A 41 -10.33 -32.99 6.91
CA SER A 41 -11.14 -33.47 8.03
C SER A 41 -12.48 -34.03 7.56
N SER A 42 -12.95 -35.07 8.23
CA SER A 42 -14.26 -35.69 7.97
C SER A 42 -15.35 -34.89 8.68
N ILE A 43 -15.71 -33.73 8.12
CA ILE A 43 -16.73 -32.84 8.68
C ILE A 43 -18.05 -32.93 7.89
N ASP A 44 -19.16 -32.66 8.57
CA ASP A 44 -20.49 -32.62 7.97
C ASP A 44 -20.60 -31.53 6.89
N GLU A 45 -21.42 -31.78 5.86
CA GLU A 45 -21.63 -30.88 4.73
C GLU A 45 -22.05 -29.45 5.14
N SER A 46 -22.86 -29.31 6.19
CA SER A 46 -23.27 -28.00 6.71
C SER A 46 -22.10 -27.20 7.28
N GLN A 47 -21.14 -27.88 7.90
CA GLN A 47 -19.91 -27.25 8.41
C GLN A 47 -18.97 -26.92 7.26
N VAL A 48 -18.90 -27.77 6.23
CA VAL A 48 -18.13 -27.50 5.00
C VAL A 48 -18.63 -26.20 4.34
N ILE A 49 -19.95 -26.04 4.14
CA ILE A 49 -20.52 -24.83 3.55
C ILE A 49 -20.21 -23.59 4.41
N THR A 50 -20.32 -23.72 5.73
CA THR A 50 -20.02 -22.62 6.68
C THR A 50 -18.56 -22.20 6.61
N LEU A 51 -17.64 -23.16 6.58
CA LEU A 51 -16.19 -22.93 6.43
C LEU A 51 -15.86 -22.28 5.08
N LEU A 52 -16.52 -22.73 4.01
CA LEU A 52 -16.34 -22.18 2.67
C LEU A 52 -16.80 -20.71 2.59
N GLN A 53 -17.95 -20.40 3.18
CA GLN A 53 -18.47 -19.02 3.27
C GLN A 53 -17.58 -18.12 4.12
N ALA A 54 -17.10 -18.61 5.27
CA ALA A 54 -16.17 -17.88 6.13
C ALA A 54 -14.83 -17.64 5.43
N GLY A 55 -14.29 -18.65 4.75
CA GLY A 55 -13.07 -18.55 3.94
C GLY A 55 -13.20 -17.55 2.79
N ALA A 56 -14.30 -17.62 2.03
CA ALA A 56 -14.58 -16.66 0.96
C ALA A 56 -14.75 -15.22 1.49
N GLY A 57 -15.48 -15.05 2.59
CA GLY A 57 -15.70 -13.74 3.22
C GLY A 57 -14.40 -13.11 3.74
N THR A 58 -13.53 -13.90 4.38
CA THR A 58 -12.22 -13.42 4.87
C THR A 58 -11.28 -13.01 3.73
N ILE A 59 -11.26 -13.76 2.63
CA ILE A 59 -10.50 -13.41 1.42
C ILE A 59 -11.04 -12.12 0.80
N LEU A 60 -12.37 -11.98 0.67
CA LEU A 60 -12.99 -10.75 0.16
C LEU A 60 -12.65 -9.53 1.02
N LEU A 61 -12.61 -9.70 2.34
CA LEU A 61 -12.22 -8.64 3.28
C LEU A 61 -10.75 -8.24 3.10
N GLY A 62 -9.85 -9.21 2.89
CA GLY A 62 -8.46 -8.98 2.51
C GLY A 62 -8.32 -8.21 1.20
N CYS A 63 -9.09 -8.58 0.17
CA CYS A 63 -9.14 -7.87 -1.11
C CYS A 63 -9.62 -6.42 -0.96
N THR A 64 -10.66 -6.21 -0.14
CA THR A 64 -11.22 -4.87 0.12
C THR A 64 -10.20 -3.97 0.82
N LEU A 65 -9.45 -4.50 1.78
CA LEU A 65 -8.35 -3.77 2.42
C LEU A 65 -7.23 -3.40 1.45
N LEU A 66 -6.89 -4.29 0.51
CA LEU A 66 -5.90 -3.97 -0.52
C LEU A 66 -6.40 -2.91 -1.51
N ALA A 67 -7.68 -2.96 -1.89
CA ALA A 67 -8.30 -1.94 -2.73
C ALA A 67 -8.33 -0.59 -2.02
N LEU A 68 -8.72 -0.56 -0.74
CA LEU A 68 -8.69 0.64 0.10
C LEU A 68 -7.27 1.19 0.25
N ARG A 69 -6.28 0.33 0.46
CA ARG A 69 -4.86 0.70 0.48
C ARG A 69 -4.43 1.33 -0.83
N HIS A 70 -4.87 0.81 -1.96
CA HIS A 70 -4.56 1.37 -3.27
C HIS A 70 -5.18 2.76 -3.43
N TYR A 71 -6.43 2.93 -3.01
CA TYR A 71 -7.14 4.20 -3.04
C TYR A 71 -6.51 5.26 -2.11
N LEU A 72 -6.08 4.86 -0.91
CA LEU A 72 -5.45 5.75 0.08
C LEU A 72 -3.97 6.02 -0.22
N ARG A 73 -3.38 5.38 -1.25
CA ARG A 73 -1.96 5.52 -1.55
C ARG A 73 -1.69 6.96 -2.00
N PRO A 74 -0.74 7.68 -1.37
CA PRO A 74 -0.48 9.06 -1.74
C PRO A 74 0.01 9.14 -3.19
N ALA A 75 -0.66 9.96 -3.99
CA ALA A 75 -0.36 10.15 -5.40
C ALA A 75 1.01 10.81 -5.66
N LEU A 76 1.57 11.48 -4.64
CA LEU A 76 2.82 12.25 -4.76
C LEU A 76 3.83 11.80 -3.70
N THR A 77 5.02 11.39 -4.14
CA THR A 77 6.16 11.10 -3.28
C THR A 77 7.24 12.16 -3.46
N TYR A 78 7.67 12.77 -2.37
CA TYR A 78 8.70 13.81 -2.37
C TYR A 78 10.02 13.23 -1.86
N ARG A 79 11.09 13.42 -2.63
CA ARG A 79 12.47 13.10 -2.21
C ARG A 79 13.31 14.37 -2.26
N LEU A 80 14.00 14.64 -1.15
CA LEU A 80 14.87 15.80 -1.01
C LEU A 80 16.28 15.44 -1.49
N TYR A 81 16.82 16.27 -2.37
CA TYR A 81 18.19 16.20 -2.84
C TYR A 81 18.91 17.53 -2.53
N GLU A 82 20.23 17.56 -2.62
CA GLU A 82 21.03 18.77 -2.35
C GLU A 82 20.64 19.97 -3.21
N HIS A 83 20.32 19.76 -4.48
CA HIS A 83 20.07 20.84 -5.44
C HIS A 83 18.58 21.10 -5.69
N GLY A 84 17.68 20.34 -5.04
CA GLY A 84 16.26 20.51 -5.22
C GLY A 84 15.40 19.34 -4.72
N VAL A 85 14.12 19.37 -5.09
CA VAL A 85 13.13 18.37 -4.70
C VAL A 85 12.72 17.55 -5.92
N ARG A 86 12.76 16.24 -5.79
CA ARG A 86 12.22 15.31 -6.79
C ARG A 86 10.80 14.94 -6.38
N VAL A 87 9.85 15.29 -7.23
CA VAL A 87 8.44 14.97 -7.09
C VAL A 87 8.14 13.80 -8.03
N PHE A 88 7.67 12.70 -7.45
CA PHE A 88 7.17 11.56 -8.21
C PHE A 88 5.65 11.54 -8.11
N ASP A 89 5.00 11.68 -9.26
CA ASP A 89 3.58 11.40 -9.41
C ASP A 89 3.40 9.92 -9.77
N SER A 90 2.85 9.14 -8.85
CA SER A 90 2.62 7.72 -9.05
C SER A 90 1.45 7.43 -9.98
N HIS A 91 0.52 8.37 -10.16
CA HIS A 91 -0.65 8.21 -11.02
C HIS A 91 -0.32 8.44 -12.49
N HIS A 92 0.48 9.47 -12.78
CA HIS A 92 0.85 9.81 -14.16
C HIS A 92 2.21 9.26 -14.58
N HIS A 93 2.89 8.50 -13.71
CA HIS A 93 4.29 8.08 -13.88
C HIS A 93 5.22 9.24 -14.26
N LYS A 94 4.86 10.46 -13.83
CA LYS A 94 5.62 11.67 -14.13
C LYS A 94 6.59 11.94 -13.01
N GLU A 95 7.84 12.07 -13.40
CA GLU A 95 8.90 12.52 -12.52
C GLU A 95 9.23 13.97 -12.86
N ARG A 96 9.25 14.82 -11.85
CA ARG A 96 9.71 16.20 -11.99
C ARG A 96 10.78 16.49 -10.96
N PHE A 97 11.89 17.07 -11.41
CA PHE A 97 12.87 17.66 -10.52
C PHE A 97 12.66 19.18 -10.49
N ILE A 98 12.52 19.73 -9.28
CA ILE A 98 12.33 21.16 -9.04
C ILE A 98 13.59 21.64 -8.31
N PRO A 99 14.50 22.36 -9.00
CA PRO A 99 15.68 22.93 -8.35
C PRO A 99 15.27 24.03 -7.37
N PHE A 100 16.03 24.22 -6.29
CA PHE A 100 15.71 25.23 -5.27
C PHE A 100 15.70 26.66 -5.83
N GLU A 101 16.55 26.94 -6.81
CA GLU A 101 16.59 28.23 -7.52
C GLU A 101 15.26 28.61 -8.19
N LYS A 102 14.40 27.63 -8.49
CA LYS A 102 13.06 27.85 -9.08
C LYS A 102 11.95 27.97 -8.03
N ILE A 103 12.24 27.76 -6.75
CA ILE A 103 11.25 27.86 -5.67
C ILE A 103 11.30 29.30 -5.16
N SER A 104 10.32 30.11 -5.56
CA SER A 104 10.22 31.50 -5.10
C SER A 104 9.62 31.62 -3.71
N ASP A 105 8.55 30.85 -3.44
CA ASP A 105 7.72 31.01 -2.25
C ASP A 105 7.40 29.67 -1.60
N ILE A 106 7.45 29.62 -0.27
CA ILE A 106 7.06 28.47 0.55
C ILE A 106 5.91 28.88 1.45
N TYR A 107 4.72 28.39 1.13
CA TYR A 107 3.53 28.63 1.93
C TYR A 107 3.33 27.49 2.93
N ARG A 108 3.15 27.86 4.20
CA ARG A 108 2.72 26.93 5.24
C ARG A 108 1.23 27.13 5.49
N PHE A 109 0.42 26.19 5.02
CA PHE A 109 -0.98 26.11 5.43
C PHE A 109 -1.06 25.38 6.78
N ARG A 110 -1.86 25.92 7.70
CA ARG A 110 -2.11 25.36 9.04
C ARG A 110 -3.48 24.70 9.07
#